data_AF-A0AA86T3R3-F1
#
_entry.id   AF-A0AA86T3R3-F1
#
_cell.length_a   1.000
_cell.length_b   1.000
_cell.length_c   1.000
_cell.angle_alpha   90.00
_cell.angle_beta   90.00
_cell.angle_gamma   90.00
#
_symmetry.space_group_name_H-M   'P 1'
#
loop_
_entity.id
_entity.type
_entity.pdbx_description
1 polymer ?
#
loop_
_entity_poly.entity_id
_entity_poly.type
_entity_poly.pdbx_seq_one_letter_code
_entity_poly.pdbx_strand_id
1 'polypeptide(L)'
;MKEDTSQEFVRWFQQATGYKPYPFQMRFACAPLPKLVNVPTGLGKTAMAVLGWLWRRRLHPDEAVRKETPRRLVDCLPMWVL
;
A
#
# COMPACT_ATOMS: atom_id res chain seq x y z
N MET A 1 -10.46 14.62 -8.51
CA MET A 1 -10.64 13.16 -8.68
C MET A 1 -9.64 12.30 -7.90
N LYS A 2 -8.93 12.80 -6.87
CA LYS A 2 -8.02 12.00 -6.00
C LYS A 2 -8.65 11.60 -4.66
N GLU A 3 -9.67 12.34 -4.20
CA GLU A 3 -10.32 12.09 -2.91
C GLU A 3 -11.17 10.82 -2.90
N ASP A 4 -11.81 10.47 -4.02
CA ASP A 4 -12.68 9.30 -4.13
C ASP A 4 -11.89 7.99 -3.92
N THR A 5 -10.79 7.83 -4.65
CA THR A 5 -9.90 6.65 -4.54
C THR A 5 -9.33 6.48 -3.12
N SER A 6 -9.10 7.59 -2.41
CA SER A 6 -8.61 7.55 -1.04
C SER A 6 -9.65 6.98 -0.07
N GLN A 7 -10.93 7.30 -0.28
CA GLN A 7 -12.04 6.80 0.54
C GLN A 7 -12.33 5.32 0.25
N GLU A 8 -12.28 4.91 -1.03
CA GLU A 8 -12.41 3.50 -1.40
C GLU A 8 -11.28 2.65 -0.81
N PHE A 9 -10.03 3.14 -0.86
CA PHE A 9 -8.90 2.46 -0.24
C PHE A 9 -9.10 2.34 1.28
N VAL A 10 -9.59 3.39 1.96
CA VAL A 10 -9.84 3.35 3.41
C VAL A 10 -10.86 2.27 3.75
N ARG A 11 -11.98 2.21 3.02
CA ARG A 11 -13.00 1.18 3.22
C ARG A 11 -12.44 -0.22 3.00
N TRP A 12 -11.70 -0.41 1.91
CA TRP A 12 -11.10 -1.69 1.56
C TRP A 12 -10.04 -2.14 2.58
N PHE A 13 -9.18 -1.21 3.02
CA PHE A 13 -8.15 -1.49 4.02
C PHE A 13 -8.78 -1.84 5.37
N GLN A 14 -9.82 -1.11 5.77
CA GLN A 14 -10.56 -1.40 7.01
C GLN A 14 -11.29 -2.74 6.93
N GLN A 15 -11.84 -3.10 5.77
CA GLN A 15 -12.44 -4.42 5.57
C GLN A 15 -11.41 -5.55 5.66
N ALA A 16 -10.21 -5.35 5.12
CA ALA A 16 -9.15 -6.36 5.12
C ALA A 16 -8.45 -6.53 6.49
N THR A 17 -8.33 -5.45 7.26
CA THR A 17 -7.52 -5.44 8.50
C THR A 17 -8.32 -5.23 9.78
N GLY A 18 -9.54 -4.71 9.69
CA GLY A 18 -10.31 -4.22 10.84
C GLY A 18 -9.86 -2.86 11.38
N TYR A 19 -8.75 -2.28 10.86
CA TYR A 19 -8.18 -1.03 11.35
C TYR A 19 -8.25 0.08 10.29
N LYS A 20 -8.29 1.34 10.74
CA LYS A 20 -8.17 2.48 9.84
C LYS A 20 -6.73 2.61 9.34
N PRO A 21 -6.50 2.84 8.03
CA PRO A 21 -5.15 3.00 7.52
C PRO A 21 -4.50 4.28 8.02
N TYR A 22 -3.19 4.24 8.21
CA TYR A 22 -2.39 5.41 8.51
C TYR A 22 -2.23 6.32 7.28
N PRO A 23 -1.98 7.64 7.47
CA PRO A 23 -1.78 8.57 6.36
C PRO A 23 -0.69 8.15 5.38
N PHE A 24 0.39 7.54 5.87
CA PHE A 24 1.47 7.05 5.00
C PHE A 24 1.05 5.85 4.14
N GLN A 25 0.12 5.02 4.62
CA GLN A 25 -0.44 3.89 3.87
C GLN A 25 -1.33 4.38 2.74
N MET A 26 -2.15 5.39 3.00
CA MET A 26 -2.97 6.05 1.99
C MET A 26 -2.10 6.73 0.92
N ARG A 27 -1.03 7.43 1.33
CA ARG A 27 -0.06 8.01 0.39
C ARG A 27 0.61 6.93 -0.46
N PHE A 28 0.96 5.81 0.15
CA PHE A 28 1.49 4.66 -0.61
C PHE A 28 0.46 4.05 -1.56
N ALA A 29 -0.85 4.14 -1.33
CA ALA A 29 -1.84 3.59 -2.26
C ALA A 29 -2.23 4.58 -3.39
N CYS A 30 -2.29 5.89 -3.09
CA CYS A 30 -2.93 6.89 -3.97
C CYS A 30 -1.94 7.88 -4.64
N ALA A 31 -0.69 7.96 -4.18
CA ALA A 31 0.32 8.83 -4.80
C ALA A 31 1.21 8.02 -5.77
N PRO A 32 2.10 8.65 -6.57
CA PRO A 32 3.15 7.92 -7.28
C PRO A 32 3.98 7.03 -6.35
N LEU A 33 4.48 5.90 -6.85
CA LEU A 33 5.20 4.91 -6.04
C LEU A 33 6.46 5.55 -5.41
N PRO A 34 6.55 5.69 -4.08
CA PRO A 34 7.71 6.28 -3.46
C PRO A 34 8.91 5.34 -3.57
N LYS A 35 10.09 5.87 -3.89
CA LYS A 35 11.35 5.09 -3.93
C LYS A 35 11.82 4.68 -2.53
N LEU A 36 11.49 5.47 -1.51
CA LEU A 36 11.88 5.24 -0.13
C LEU A 36 10.73 5.64 0.81
N VAL A 37 10.42 4.76 1.76
CA VAL A 37 9.45 5.02 2.82
C VAL A 37 10.13 4.79 4.15
N ASN A 38 10.47 5.88 4.85
CA ASN A 38 11.03 5.81 6.19
C ASN A 38 9.90 5.92 7.22
N VAL A 39 9.61 4.81 7.89
CA VAL A 39 8.56 4.71 8.93
C VAL A 39 9.17 3.90 10.07
N PRO A 40 8.83 4.15 11.35
CA PRO A 40 9.21 3.29 12.49
C PRO A 40 8.67 1.86 12.39
N THR A 41 9.35 0.86 12.99
CA THR A 41 8.83 -0.52 13.12
C THR A 41 7.55 -0.54 13.96
N GLY A 42 6.71 -1.57 13.78
CA GLY A 42 5.43 -1.71 14.51
C GLY A 42 4.24 -0.91 13.95
N LEU A 43 4.44 -0.02 12.97
CA LEU A 43 3.35 0.81 12.40
C LEU A 43 2.65 0.18 11.18
N GLY A 44 2.77 -1.14 10.98
CA GLY A 44 2.11 -1.81 9.86
C GLY A 44 2.73 -1.51 8.50
N LYS A 45 4.07 -1.44 8.41
CA LYS A 45 4.80 -1.34 7.12
C LYS A 45 4.52 -2.53 6.19
N THR A 46 4.37 -3.73 6.73
CA THR A 46 4.02 -4.92 5.93
C THR A 46 2.61 -4.79 5.39
N ALA A 47 1.64 -4.38 6.22
CA ALA A 47 0.29 -4.10 5.77
C ALA A 47 0.27 -3.01 4.68
N MET A 48 1.06 -1.95 4.83
CA MET A 48 1.26 -0.95 3.77
C MET A 48 1.74 -1.57 2.46
N ALA A 49 2.83 -2.35 2.52
CA ALA A 49 3.46 -2.91 1.33
C ALA A 49 2.51 -3.88 0.61
N VAL A 50 1.93 -4.84 1.35
CA VAL A 50 1.06 -5.86 0.78
C VAL A 50 -0.27 -5.28 0.30
N LEU A 51 -1.00 -4.58 1.18
CA LEU A 51 -2.34 -4.08 0.86
C LEU A 51 -2.27 -2.91 -0.11
N GLY A 52 -1.31 -2.01 0.06
CA GLY A 52 -1.11 -0.90 -0.87
C GLY A 52 -0.68 -1.36 -2.27
N TRP A 53 0.17 -2.39 -2.35
CA TRP A 53 0.54 -2.99 -3.64
C TRP A 53 -0.65 -3.70 -4.29
N LEU A 54 -1.41 -4.49 -3.52
CA LEU A 54 -2.58 -5.21 -4.02
C LEU A 54 -3.67 -4.26 -4.52
N TRP A 55 -3.90 -3.17 -3.78
CA TRP A 55 -4.81 -2.09 -4.19
C TRP A 55 -4.39 -1.50 -5.54
N ARG A 56 -3.13 -1.06 -5.67
CA ARG A 56 -2.59 -0.50 -6.92
C ARG A 56 -2.72 -1.45 -8.09
N ARG A 57 -2.50 -2.75 -7.86
CA ARG A 57 -2.48 -3.76 -8.92
C ARG A 57 -3.89 -4.16 -9.40
N ARG A 58 -4.88 -4.20 -8.51
CA ARG A 58 -6.19 -4.81 -8.79
C ARG A 58 -7.36 -3.83 -8.75
N LEU A 59 -7.33 -2.87 -7.83
CA LEU A 59 -8.51 -2.09 -7.45
C LEU A 59 -8.39 -0.62 -7.87
N HIS A 60 -7.17 -0.10 -8.00
CA HIS A 60 -6.93 1.30 -8.35
C HIS A 60 -7.66 1.71 -9.65
N PRO A 61 -8.48 2.78 -9.68
CA PRO A 61 -9.36 3.09 -10.82
C PRO A 61 -8.61 3.40 -12.11
N ASP A 62 -7.39 3.92 -12.01
CA ASP A 62 -6.53 4.18 -13.16
C ASP A 62 -5.84 2.90 -13.67
N GLU A 63 -6.16 2.51 -14.91
CA GLU A 63 -5.58 1.34 -15.57
C GLU A 63 -4.08 1.50 -15.86
N ALA A 64 -3.60 2.74 -16.07
CA ALA A 64 -2.18 3.00 -16.27
C ALA A 64 -1.38 2.62 -15.02
N VAL A 65 -1.88 2.98 -13.84
CA VAL A 65 -1.27 2.60 -12.56
C VAL A 65 -1.28 1.09 -12.36
N ARG A 66 -2.36 0.38 -12.75
CA ARG A 66 -2.41 -1.09 -12.67
C ARG A 66 -1.38 -1.75 -13.59
N LYS A 67 -1.17 -1.21 -14.80
CA LYS A 67 -0.18 -1.69 -15.77
C LYS A 67 1.25 -1.41 -15.34
N GLU A 68 1.51 -0.21 -14.81
CA GLU A 68 2.82 0.22 -14.31
C GLU A 68 3.23 -0.52 -13.04
N THR A 69 2.26 -0.90 -12.19
CA THR A 69 2.55 -1.61 -10.94
C THR A 69 3.09 -3.02 -11.23
N PRO A 70 4.31 -3.37 -10.76
CA PRO A 70 4.92 -4.68 -11.01
C PRO A 70 4.07 -5.84 -10.47
N ARG A 71 4.15 -7.02 -11.12
CA ARG A 71 3.41 -8.22 -10.69
C ARG A 71 3.99 -8.95 -9.48
N ARG A 72 5.23 -8.63 -9.10
CA ARG A 72 5.94 -9.27 -7.99
C ARG A 72 6.26 -8.21 -6.95
N LEU A 73 5.88 -8.48 -5.70
CA LEU A 73 6.34 -7.76 -4.53
C LEU A 73 7.42 -8.61 -3.88
N VAL A 74 8.60 -8.04 -3.64
CA VAL A 74 9.70 -8.70 -2.92
C VAL A 74 9.86 -7.97 -1.60
N ASP A 75 9.62 -8.69 -0.49
CA ASP A 75 9.83 -8.17 0.85
C ASP A 75 11.13 -8.76 1.42
N CYS A 76 12.18 -7.94 1.47
CA CYS A 76 13.47 -8.32 2.01
C CYS A 76 13.49 -8.03 3.51
N LEU A 77 13.10 -9.01 4.32
CA LEU A 77 13.24 -8.92 5.76
C LEU A 77 14.69 -9.26 6.15
N PRO A 78 15.34 -8.47 7.04
CA PRO A 78 16.68 -8.78 7.51
C PRO A 78 16.67 -10.16 8.19
N MET A 79 17.54 -11.05 7.73
CA MET A 79 17.71 -12.38 8.32
C MET A 79 18.40 -12.23 9.67
N TRP A 80 17.80 -12.77 10.73
CA TRP A 80 18.46 -12.91 12.02
C TRP A 80 19.21 -14.23 11.96
N VAL A 81 20.48 -14.17 11.55
CA VAL A 81 21.39 -15.32 11.70
C VAL A 81 21.81 -15.37 13.17
N LEU A 82 21.65 -16.55 13.79
CA LEU A 82 22.15 -16.88 15.13
C LEU A 82 23.68 -16.84 15.18
#